data_AF-A0A4P5YEZ4-F1
#
_entry.id   AF-A0A4P5YEZ4-F1
#
_cell.length_a   1.000
_cell.length_b   1.000
_cell.length_c   1.000
_cell.angle_alpha   90.00
_cell.angle_beta   90.00
_cell.angle_gamma   90.00
#
_symmetry.space_group_name_H-M   'P 1'
#
loop_
_entity.id
_entity.type
_entity.pdbx_description
1 polymer ?
#
loop_
_entity_poly.entity_id
_entity_poly.type
_entity_poly.pdbx_seq_one_letter_code
_entity_poly.pdbx_strand_id
1 'polypeptide(L)'
;MSEKKVFANKMELLSVMLLALIIVFTAWSAYQSTLWGGIQTFKLVDVNAANRQASELNLQQGQYTMIDVMMFTEYVNAVNNDDKKLSDFYFERFRPDFKPAVQSWLDTNPFDNPNAPPHPFVMKEYKRTFAEQAEQKLKIAELKMDEAQQANQNSDNYVLFTVIYASILFLGSIATKFSSVRLNQICFIIGVASFAVITVSLFVIMPIAME
;
A
#
# COMPACT_ATOMS: atom_id res chain seq x y z
N MET A 1 -9.96 24.76 -59.36
CA MET A 1 -10.05 25.65 -58.16
C MET A 1 -11.10 25.17 -57.16
N SER A 2 -12.22 24.57 -57.61
CA SER A 2 -13.28 23.99 -56.74
C SER A 2 -12.79 22.83 -55.84
N GLU A 3 -12.07 21.84 -56.38
CA GLU A 3 -11.62 20.66 -55.61
C GLU A 3 -10.69 20.99 -54.44
N LYS A 4 -9.77 21.96 -54.59
CA LYS A 4 -8.87 22.39 -53.51
C LYS A 4 -9.63 23.03 -52.34
N LYS A 5 -10.74 23.73 -52.61
CA LYS A 5 -11.61 24.33 -51.58
C LYS A 5 -12.44 23.26 -50.85
N VAL A 6 -12.99 22.29 -51.58
CA VAL A 6 -13.74 21.17 -50.98
C VAL A 6 -12.83 20.28 -50.12
N PHE A 7 -11.61 20.01 -50.57
CA PHE A 7 -10.63 19.24 -49.81
C PHE A 7 -10.18 19.95 -48.52
N ALA A 8 -9.98 21.27 -48.58
CA ALA A 8 -9.65 22.08 -47.41
C ALA A 8 -10.76 22.01 -46.34
N ASN A 9 -12.03 22.13 -46.73
CA ASN A 9 -13.17 22.02 -45.80
C ASN A 9 -13.27 20.64 -45.14
N LYS A 10 -12.97 19.55 -45.86
CA LYS A 10 -12.99 18.19 -45.28
C LYS A 10 -11.87 17.99 -44.25
N MET A 11 -10.67 18.50 -44.53
CA MET A 11 -9.53 18.43 -43.61
C MET A 11 -9.76 19.25 -42.34
N GLU A 12 -10.41 20.41 -42.47
CA GLU A 12 -10.78 21.26 -41.35
C GLU A 12 -11.78 20.55 -40.43
N LEU A 13 -12.83 19.93 -41.00
CA LEU A 13 -13.80 19.14 -40.23
C LEU A 13 -13.13 17.97 -39.50
N LEU A 14 -12.25 17.21 -40.19
CA LEU A 14 -11.52 16.09 -39.60
C LEU A 14 -10.58 16.55 -38.47
N SER A 15 -9.94 17.71 -38.63
CA SER A 15 -9.10 18.31 -37.59
C SER A 15 -9.91 18.66 -36.35
N VAL A 16 -11.07 19.29 -36.52
CA VAL A 16 -11.97 19.61 -35.40
C VAL A 16 -12.45 18.35 -34.69
N MET A 17 -12.83 17.31 -35.45
CA MET A 17 -13.23 16.02 -34.87
C MET A 17 -12.10 15.36 -34.07
N LEU A 18 -10.87 15.37 -34.58
CA LEU A 18 -9.71 14.84 -33.87
C LEU A 18 -9.44 15.60 -32.57
N LEU A 19 -9.45 16.95 -32.61
CA LEU A 19 -9.23 17.77 -31.41
C LEU A 19 -10.33 17.54 -30.36
N ALA A 20 -11.59 17.42 -30.79
CA ALA A 20 -12.70 17.08 -29.90
C ALA A 20 -12.50 15.70 -29.24
N LEU A 21 -12.08 14.70 -30.02
CA LEU A 21 -11.79 13.36 -29.50
C LEU A 21 -10.63 13.38 -28.50
N ILE A 22 -9.55 14.11 -28.79
CA ILE A 22 -8.42 14.29 -27.86
C ILE A 22 -8.91 14.87 -26.53
N ILE A 23 -9.77 15.90 -26.54
CA ILE A 23 -10.32 16.49 -25.31
C ILE A 23 -11.10 15.45 -24.49
N VAL A 24 -11.93 14.63 -25.13
CA VAL A 24 -12.68 13.56 -24.45
C VAL A 24 -11.72 12.58 -23.77
N PHE A 25 -10.65 12.16 -24.45
CA PHE A 25 -9.66 11.25 -23.90
C PHE A 25 -8.79 11.89 -22.79
N THR A 26 -8.50 13.18 -22.88
CA THR A 26 -7.87 13.96 -21.79
C THR A 26 -8.75 13.93 -20.55
N ALA A 27 -10.04 14.27 -20.69
CA ALA A 27 -10.99 14.28 -19.58
C ALA A 27 -11.20 12.88 -18.99
N TRP A 28 -11.32 11.87 -19.84
CA TRP A 28 -11.42 10.46 -19.41
C TRP A 28 -10.20 10.01 -18.62
N SER A 29 -8.99 10.35 -19.08
CA SER A 29 -7.75 9.99 -18.39
C SER A 29 -7.65 10.68 -17.02
N ALA A 30 -8.00 11.96 -16.94
CA ALA A 30 -8.04 12.69 -15.67
C ALA A 30 -9.07 12.08 -14.68
N TYR A 31 -10.24 11.67 -15.19
CA TYR A 31 -11.26 10.98 -14.41
C TYR A 31 -10.76 9.64 -13.88
N GLN A 32 -10.15 8.81 -14.73
CA GLN A 32 -9.58 7.52 -14.33
C GLN A 32 -8.45 7.66 -13.30
N SER A 33 -7.59 8.69 -13.44
CA SER A 33 -6.60 9.01 -12.40
C SER A 33 -7.27 9.27 -11.05
N THR A 34 -8.36 10.04 -11.03
CA THR A 34 -9.09 10.36 -9.80
C THR A 34 -9.70 9.10 -9.16
N LEU A 35 -10.26 8.19 -9.95
CA LEU A 35 -10.79 6.91 -9.46
C LEU A 35 -9.69 6.04 -8.82
N TRP A 36 -8.56 5.90 -9.49
CA TRP A 36 -7.40 5.17 -8.95
C TRP A 36 -6.85 5.81 -7.67
N GLY A 37 -6.82 7.14 -7.59
CA GLY A 37 -6.49 7.87 -6.35
C GLY A 37 -7.48 7.59 -5.21
N GLY A 38 -8.76 7.42 -5.53
CA GLY A 38 -9.77 6.96 -4.57
C GLY A 38 -9.48 5.55 -4.04
N ILE A 39 -9.19 4.60 -4.94
CA ILE A 39 -8.81 3.22 -4.57
C ILE A 39 -7.58 3.23 -3.67
N GLN A 40 -6.51 3.95 -4.04
CA GLN A 40 -5.32 4.13 -3.21
C GLN A 40 -5.68 4.64 -1.81
N THR A 41 -6.53 5.66 -1.73
CA THR A 41 -6.93 6.26 -0.45
C THR A 41 -7.61 5.25 0.47
N PHE A 42 -8.54 4.45 -0.05
CA PHE A 42 -9.19 3.40 0.74
C PHE A 42 -8.19 2.32 1.20
N LYS A 43 -7.27 1.91 0.33
CA LYS A 43 -6.21 0.97 0.73
C LYS A 43 -5.29 1.55 1.82
N LEU A 44 -4.94 2.82 1.74
CA LEU A 44 -4.16 3.49 2.79
C LEU A 44 -4.92 3.60 4.12
N VAL A 45 -6.26 3.73 4.09
CA VAL A 45 -7.07 3.64 5.31
C VAL A 45 -6.95 2.26 5.94
N ASP A 46 -7.00 1.19 5.15
CA ASP A 46 -6.81 -0.19 5.63
C ASP A 46 -5.41 -0.41 6.24
N VAL A 47 -4.36 0.10 5.58
CA VAL A 47 -2.97 0.09 6.09
C VAL A 47 -2.90 0.74 7.47
N ASN A 48 -3.45 1.95 7.60
CA ASN A 48 -3.43 2.70 8.85
C ASN A 48 -4.23 2.01 9.96
N ALA A 49 -5.37 1.39 9.63
CA ALA A 49 -6.15 0.61 10.58
C ALA A 49 -5.38 -0.62 11.08
N ALA A 50 -4.74 -1.35 10.18
CA ALA A 50 -3.93 -2.52 10.53
C ALA A 50 -2.70 -2.14 11.38
N ASN A 51 -1.98 -1.07 11.02
CA ASN A 51 -0.85 -0.56 11.81
C ASN A 51 -1.27 -0.09 13.22
N ARG A 52 -2.44 0.53 13.35
CA ARG A 52 -2.99 0.92 14.65
C ARG A 52 -3.28 -0.31 15.52
N GLN A 53 -3.97 -1.30 14.96
CA GLN A 53 -4.25 -2.56 15.67
C GLN A 53 -2.96 -3.28 16.09
N ALA A 54 -1.96 -3.32 15.21
CA ALA A 54 -0.64 -3.88 15.55
C ALA A 54 0.02 -3.14 16.72
N SER A 55 -0.07 -1.81 16.73
CA SER A 55 0.49 -0.97 17.80
C SER A 55 -0.23 -1.21 19.14
N GLU A 56 -1.56 -1.30 19.12
CA GLU A 56 -2.37 -1.64 20.30
C GLU A 56 -2.00 -3.02 20.87
N LEU A 57 -1.87 -4.02 20.00
CA LEU A 57 -1.46 -5.38 20.37
C LEU A 57 -0.03 -5.43 20.94
N ASN A 58 0.91 -4.71 20.34
CA ASN A 58 2.28 -4.62 20.87
C ASN A 58 2.33 -3.91 22.22
N LEU A 59 1.53 -2.86 22.42
CA LEU A 59 1.40 -2.21 23.73
C LEU A 59 0.82 -3.18 24.77
N GLN A 60 -0.23 -3.92 24.42
CA GLN A 60 -0.82 -4.94 25.28
C GLN A 60 0.19 -6.05 25.61
N GLN A 61 0.97 -6.50 24.63
CA GLN A 61 2.07 -7.45 24.87
C GLN A 61 3.07 -6.89 25.89
N GLY A 62 3.49 -5.63 25.74
CA GLY A 62 4.42 -4.98 26.65
C GLY A 62 3.88 -4.88 28.08
N GLN A 63 2.61 -4.51 28.25
CA GLN A 63 1.95 -4.46 29.56
C GLN A 63 1.94 -5.85 30.23
N TYR A 64 1.60 -6.88 29.46
CA TYR A 64 1.57 -8.24 29.96
C TYR A 64 2.95 -8.80 30.28
N THR A 65 3.96 -8.52 29.45
CA THR A 65 5.36 -8.86 29.76
C THR A 65 5.81 -8.15 31.04
N MET A 66 5.43 -6.89 31.27
CA MET A 66 5.74 -6.19 32.52
C MET A 66 5.07 -6.85 33.74
N ILE A 67 3.80 -7.25 33.62
CA ILE A 67 3.10 -8.01 34.68
C ILE A 67 3.83 -9.33 34.95
N ASP A 68 4.22 -10.06 33.90
CA ASP A 68 4.95 -11.32 34.01
C ASP A 68 6.31 -11.11 34.73
N VAL A 69 7.05 -10.05 34.40
CA VAL A 69 8.33 -9.70 35.05
C VAL A 69 8.14 -9.35 36.53
N MET A 70 7.13 -8.54 36.87
CA MET A 70 6.83 -8.20 38.27
C MET A 70 6.48 -9.45 39.08
N MET A 71 5.56 -10.27 38.58
CA MET A 71 5.16 -11.53 39.24
C MET A 71 6.33 -12.51 39.36
N PHE A 72 7.18 -12.61 38.33
CA PHE A 72 8.35 -13.48 38.34
C PHE A 72 9.39 -13.03 39.37
N THR A 73 9.60 -11.73 39.50
CA THR A 73 10.54 -11.16 40.48
C THR A 73 10.08 -11.48 41.90
N GLU A 74 8.79 -11.29 42.20
CA GLU A 74 8.22 -11.66 43.51
C GLU A 74 8.29 -13.16 43.78
N TYR A 75 8.02 -13.99 42.77
CA TYR A 75 8.19 -15.45 42.87
C TYR A 75 9.63 -15.84 43.21
N VAL A 76 10.63 -15.31 42.48
CA VAL A 76 12.05 -15.60 42.73
C VAL A 76 12.48 -15.11 44.11
N ASN A 77 12.02 -13.93 44.54
CA ASN A 77 12.26 -13.42 45.88
C ASN A 77 11.68 -14.36 46.96
N ALA A 78 10.47 -14.88 46.77
CA ALA A 78 9.87 -15.85 47.69
C ALA A 78 10.66 -17.17 47.75
N VAL A 79 11.11 -17.68 46.60
CA VAL A 79 11.97 -18.88 46.52
C VAL A 79 13.28 -18.65 47.26
N ASN A 80 13.95 -17.50 47.05
CA ASN A 80 15.22 -17.19 47.70
C ASN A 80 15.11 -16.97 49.23
N ASN A 81 13.91 -16.66 49.73
CA ASN A 81 13.64 -16.53 51.16
C ASN A 81 13.08 -17.82 51.79
N ASP A 82 13.10 -18.94 51.06
CA ASP A 82 12.53 -20.23 51.47
C ASP A 82 11.02 -20.15 51.85
N ASP A 83 10.29 -19.12 51.40
CA ASP A 83 8.86 -18.96 51.65
C ASP A 83 8.04 -19.73 50.61
N LYS A 84 7.96 -21.05 50.83
CA LYS A 84 7.26 -21.95 49.92
C LYS A 84 5.81 -21.55 49.70
N LYS A 85 5.09 -21.14 50.76
CA LYS A 85 3.68 -20.75 50.67
C LYS A 85 3.49 -19.56 49.74
N LEU A 86 4.36 -18.55 49.83
CA LEU A 86 4.31 -17.38 48.98
C LEU A 86 4.75 -17.70 47.53
N SER A 87 5.78 -18.54 47.36
CA SER A 87 6.22 -18.97 46.03
C SER A 87 5.14 -19.76 45.27
N ASP A 88 4.47 -20.71 45.94
CA ASP A 88 3.36 -21.49 45.37
C ASP A 88 2.19 -20.56 44.98
N PHE A 89 1.89 -19.57 45.84
CA PHE A 89 0.84 -18.57 45.57
C PHE A 89 1.10 -17.78 44.27
N TYR A 90 2.33 -17.30 44.05
CA TYR A 90 2.69 -16.61 42.81
C TYR A 90 2.70 -17.55 41.61
N PHE A 91 3.26 -18.76 41.77
CA PHE A 91 3.37 -19.74 40.69
C PHE A 91 2.01 -20.17 40.14
N GLU A 92 1.03 -20.39 41.02
CA GLU A 92 -0.33 -20.74 40.62
C GLU A 92 -1.00 -19.67 39.74
N ARG A 93 -0.65 -18.39 39.96
CA ARG A 93 -1.27 -17.21 39.34
C ARG A 93 -0.56 -16.69 38.11
N PHE A 94 0.56 -17.29 37.72
CA PHE A 94 1.15 -16.98 36.43
C PHE A 94 0.14 -17.20 35.31
N ARG A 95 0.16 -16.28 34.35
CA ARG A 95 -0.71 -16.34 33.18
C ARG A 95 -0.47 -17.64 32.38
N PRO A 96 -1.49 -18.20 31.72
CA PRO A 96 -1.33 -19.40 30.90
C PRO A 96 -0.25 -19.28 29.81
N ASP A 97 0.01 -18.08 29.31
CA ASP A 97 1.04 -17.80 28.29
C ASP A 97 2.47 -17.74 28.84
N PHE A 98 2.63 -17.65 30.17
CA PHE A 98 3.92 -17.53 30.85
C PHE A 98 4.25 -18.72 31.73
N LYS A 99 3.26 -19.27 32.44
CA LYS A 99 3.44 -20.38 33.39
C LYS A 99 4.18 -21.60 32.81
N PRO A 100 3.91 -22.06 31.57
CA PRO A 100 4.66 -23.17 30.97
C PRO A 100 6.15 -22.85 30.78
N ALA A 101 6.47 -21.59 30.48
CA ALA A 101 7.85 -21.12 30.34
C ALA A 101 8.57 -21.11 31.68
N VAL A 102 7.90 -20.67 32.74
CA VAL A 102 8.44 -20.73 34.10
C VAL A 102 8.66 -22.17 34.53
N GLN A 103 7.69 -23.06 34.31
CA GLN A 103 7.84 -24.48 34.64
C GLN A 103 9.02 -25.11 33.91
N SER A 104 9.09 -24.94 32.59
CA SER A 104 10.18 -25.51 31.77
C SER A 104 11.54 -24.93 32.16
N TRP A 105 11.57 -23.66 32.58
CA TRP A 105 12.78 -23.02 33.09
C TRP A 105 13.20 -23.63 34.43
N LEU A 106 12.28 -23.84 35.36
CA LEU A 106 12.55 -24.49 36.65
C LEU A 106 13.04 -25.93 36.47
N ASP A 107 12.53 -26.66 35.49
CA ASP A 107 12.95 -28.03 35.16
C ASP A 107 14.44 -28.10 34.73
N THR A 108 15.06 -26.95 34.38
CA THR A 108 16.52 -26.86 34.11
C THR A 108 17.38 -26.67 35.36
N ASN A 109 16.77 -26.62 36.54
CA ASN A 109 17.39 -26.32 37.84
C ASN A 109 18.20 -25.02 37.86
N PRO A 110 17.60 -23.86 37.53
CA PRO A 110 18.33 -22.63 37.23
C PRO A 110 19.05 -21.99 38.41
N PHE A 111 18.70 -22.38 39.65
CA PHE A 111 19.35 -21.89 40.86
C PHE A 111 20.70 -22.60 41.15
N ASP A 112 20.85 -23.83 40.67
CA ASP A 112 22.04 -24.66 40.92
C ASP A 112 22.84 -24.97 39.65
N ASN A 113 22.27 -24.72 38.46
CA ASN A 113 22.85 -25.03 37.16
C ASN A 113 23.31 -23.75 36.44
N PRO A 114 24.63 -23.46 36.36
CA PRO A 114 25.15 -22.28 35.67
C PRO A 114 24.86 -22.24 34.16
N ASN A 115 24.54 -23.38 33.55
CA ASN A 115 24.22 -23.49 32.11
C ASN A 115 22.72 -23.38 31.83
N ALA A 116 21.88 -23.23 32.87
CA ALA A 116 20.46 -23.01 32.67
C ALA A 116 20.22 -21.69 31.92
N PRO A 117 19.13 -21.59 31.13
CA PRO A 117 18.73 -20.31 30.56
C PRO A 117 18.58 -19.25 31.67
N PRO A 118 18.93 -17.98 31.42
CA PRO A 118 19.02 -16.96 32.48
C PRO A 118 17.66 -16.62 33.11
N HIS A 119 16.56 -16.75 32.38
CA HIS A 119 15.20 -16.46 32.86
C HIS A 119 14.15 -17.06 31.91
N PRO A 120 12.89 -17.26 32.36
CA PRO A 120 11.85 -17.89 31.56
C PRO A 120 11.47 -17.12 30.28
N PHE A 121 11.75 -15.81 30.20
CA PHE A 121 11.44 -15.00 29.00
C PHE A 121 12.27 -15.34 27.76
N VAL A 122 13.36 -16.12 27.88
CA VAL A 122 14.10 -16.65 26.72
C VAL A 122 13.67 -18.06 26.32
N MET A 123 12.76 -18.67 27.09
CA MET A 123 12.28 -20.02 26.81
C MET A 123 11.33 -20.01 25.62
N LYS A 124 11.33 -21.09 24.84
CA LYS A 124 10.46 -21.23 23.65
C LYS A 124 8.99 -21.31 24.04
N GLU A 125 8.72 -21.77 25.26
CA GLU A 125 7.40 -21.92 25.83
C GLU A 125 6.79 -20.58 26.26
N TYR A 126 7.57 -19.49 26.28
CA TYR A 126 7.04 -18.15 26.55
C TYR A 126 6.27 -17.64 25.34
N LYS A 127 4.94 -17.63 25.44
CA LYS A 127 4.07 -17.22 24.34
C LYS A 127 3.91 -15.71 24.33
N ARG A 128 4.28 -15.10 23.21
CA ARG A 128 4.06 -13.66 22.95
C ARG A 128 2.82 -13.47 22.07
N THR A 129 1.70 -14.03 22.52
CA THR A 129 0.44 -14.14 21.78
C THR A 129 0.01 -12.83 21.11
N PHE A 130 0.11 -11.69 21.82
CA PHE A 130 -0.29 -10.40 21.26
C PHE A 130 0.73 -9.87 20.25
N ALA A 131 2.03 -10.11 20.44
CA ALA A 131 3.04 -9.75 19.43
C ALA A 131 2.89 -10.58 18.15
N GLU A 132 2.58 -11.87 18.26
CA GLU A 132 2.29 -12.72 17.09
C GLU A 132 1.07 -12.22 16.31
N GLN A 133 0.00 -11.83 17.01
CA GLN A 133 -1.17 -11.20 16.39
C GLN A 133 -0.82 -9.83 15.77
N ALA A 134 0.03 -9.03 16.42
CA ALA A 134 0.50 -7.76 15.88
C ALA A 134 1.27 -7.98 14.57
N GLU A 135 2.13 -8.99 14.50
CA GLU A 135 2.86 -9.35 13.29
C GLU A 135 1.92 -9.76 12.16
N GLN A 136 0.85 -10.51 12.45
CA GLN A 136 -0.18 -10.83 11.47
C GLN A 136 -0.87 -9.57 10.92
N LYS A 137 -1.16 -8.57 11.78
CA LYS A 137 -1.72 -7.28 11.36
C LYS A 137 -0.74 -6.49 10.50
N LEU A 138 0.54 -6.51 10.82
CA LEU A 138 1.58 -5.85 10.00
C LEU A 138 1.69 -6.49 8.61
N LYS A 139 1.58 -7.82 8.49
CA LYS A 139 1.53 -8.49 7.18
C LYS A 139 0.33 -8.06 6.34
N ILE A 140 -0.83 -7.86 6.96
CA ILE A 140 -2.00 -7.29 6.26
C ILE A 140 -1.73 -5.85 5.83
N ALA A 141 -1.10 -5.03 6.68
CA ALA A 141 -0.74 -3.66 6.35
C ALA A 141 0.21 -3.61 5.14
N GLU A 142 1.21 -4.50 5.08
CA GLU A 142 2.15 -4.60 3.96
C GLU A 142 1.44 -4.95 2.65
N LEU A 143 0.59 -5.98 2.66
CA LEU A 143 -0.20 -6.37 1.48
C LEU A 143 -1.11 -5.22 0.98
N LYS A 144 -1.73 -4.49 1.90
CA LYS A 144 -2.59 -3.34 1.54
C LYS A 144 -1.79 -2.14 1.06
N MET A 145 -0.56 -1.97 1.55
CA MET A 145 0.35 -0.94 1.07
C MET A 145 0.78 -1.23 -0.37
N ASP A 146 1.06 -2.48 -0.71
CA ASP A 146 1.38 -2.89 -2.09
C ASP A 146 0.19 -2.62 -3.04
N GLU A 147 -1.03 -2.97 -2.62
CA GLU A 147 -2.26 -2.65 -3.36
C GLU A 147 -2.43 -1.13 -3.55
N ALA A 148 -2.15 -0.34 -2.49
CA ALA A 148 -2.22 1.13 -2.55
C ALA A 148 -1.19 1.72 -3.52
N GLN A 149 0.04 1.19 -3.53
CA GLN A 149 1.10 1.65 -4.42
C GLN A 149 0.79 1.32 -5.88
N GLN A 150 0.24 0.14 -6.15
CA GLN A 150 -0.21 -0.21 -7.51
C GLN A 150 -1.32 0.72 -7.98
N ALA A 151 -2.29 1.03 -7.11
CA ALA A 151 -3.35 1.99 -7.42
C ALA A 151 -2.79 3.40 -7.68
N ASN A 152 -1.83 3.86 -6.87
CA ASN A 152 -1.14 5.13 -7.09
C ASN A 152 -0.43 5.16 -8.45
N GLN A 153 0.29 4.10 -8.79
CA GLN A 153 0.99 4.01 -10.08
C GLN A 153 0.01 4.08 -11.25
N ASN A 154 -1.15 3.44 -11.15
CA ASN A 154 -2.19 3.54 -12.17
C ASN A 154 -2.73 4.96 -12.28
N SER A 155 -2.96 5.63 -11.15
CA SER A 155 -3.36 7.05 -11.12
C SER A 155 -2.34 7.93 -11.85
N ASP A 156 -1.06 7.83 -11.49
CA ASP A 156 0.03 8.63 -12.06
C ASP A 156 0.18 8.39 -13.57
N ASN A 157 0.04 7.14 -14.01
CA ASN A 157 0.07 6.81 -15.43
C ASN A 157 -1.09 7.46 -16.20
N TYR A 158 -2.30 7.51 -15.63
CA TYR A 158 -3.43 8.23 -16.24
C TYR A 158 -3.22 9.76 -16.27
N VAL A 159 -2.53 10.33 -15.28
CA VAL A 159 -2.08 11.73 -15.33
C VAL A 159 -1.11 11.93 -16.50
N LEU A 160 -0.15 11.01 -16.71
CA LEU A 160 0.77 11.07 -17.85
C LEU A 160 0.02 11.06 -19.19
N PHE A 161 -0.97 10.18 -19.38
CA PHE A 161 -1.81 10.18 -20.59
C PHE A 161 -2.53 11.52 -20.78
N THR A 162 -3.05 12.11 -19.69
CA THR A 162 -3.69 13.44 -19.72
C THR A 162 -2.74 14.51 -20.25
N VAL A 163 -1.50 14.54 -19.78
CA VAL A 163 -0.46 15.48 -20.24
C VAL A 163 -0.08 15.25 -21.71
N ILE A 164 0.02 13.99 -22.13
CA ILE A 164 0.31 13.64 -23.53
C ILE A 164 -0.83 14.11 -24.45
N TYR A 165 -2.09 13.83 -24.12
CA TYR A 165 -3.22 14.30 -24.91
C TYR A 165 -3.30 15.82 -24.97
N ALA A 166 -3.06 16.53 -23.85
CA ALA A 166 -2.97 17.98 -23.84
C ALA A 166 -1.86 18.51 -24.77
N SER A 167 -0.71 17.82 -24.81
CA SER A 167 0.40 18.15 -25.71
C SER A 167 0.03 17.95 -27.18
N ILE A 168 -0.64 16.85 -27.52
CA ILE A 168 -1.14 16.58 -28.89
C ILE A 168 -2.18 17.64 -29.29
N LEU A 169 -3.10 17.99 -28.39
CA LEU A 169 -4.12 19.02 -28.59
C LEU A 169 -3.48 20.38 -28.89
N PHE A 170 -2.45 20.75 -28.12
CA PHE A 170 -1.71 22.00 -28.29
C PHE A 170 -0.99 22.06 -29.64
N LEU A 171 -0.26 20.99 -30.00
CA LEU A 171 0.43 20.90 -31.29
C LEU A 171 -0.56 20.95 -32.46
N GLY A 172 -1.69 20.23 -32.35
CA GLY A 172 -2.77 20.27 -33.33
C GLY A 172 -3.38 21.66 -33.48
N SER A 173 -3.53 22.39 -32.38
CA SER A 173 -4.06 23.77 -32.37
C SER A 173 -3.10 24.79 -33.01
N ILE A 174 -1.79 24.58 -32.91
CA ILE A 174 -0.80 25.42 -33.61
C ILE A 174 -0.78 25.10 -35.11
N ALA A 175 -0.89 23.82 -35.46
CA ALA A 175 -0.80 23.36 -36.85
C ALA A 175 -1.85 24.00 -37.77
N THR A 176 -3.03 24.34 -37.25
CA THR A 176 -4.11 25.00 -38.01
C THR A 176 -3.75 26.42 -38.46
N LYS A 177 -2.73 27.05 -37.87
CA LYS A 177 -2.30 28.42 -38.21
C LYS A 177 -1.31 28.48 -39.38
N PHE A 178 -0.80 27.35 -39.86
CA PHE A 178 0.14 27.35 -40.98
C PHE A 178 -0.56 27.67 -42.31
N SER A 179 -0.04 28.66 -43.03
CA SER A 179 -0.54 29.06 -44.36
C SER A 179 -0.23 28.02 -45.45
N SER A 180 0.73 27.13 -45.21
CA SER A 180 1.13 26.06 -46.13
C SER A 180 0.28 24.80 -45.94
N VAL A 181 -0.46 24.43 -46.98
CA VAL A 181 -1.30 23.23 -47.01
C VAL A 181 -0.49 21.95 -46.76
N ARG A 182 0.75 21.86 -47.26
CA ARG A 182 1.60 20.67 -47.06
C ARG A 182 2.03 20.51 -45.60
N LEU A 183 2.40 21.61 -44.94
CA LEU A 183 2.79 21.60 -43.52
C LEU A 183 1.59 21.22 -42.64
N ASN A 184 0.41 21.78 -42.93
CA ASN A 184 -0.82 21.44 -42.24
C ASN A 184 -1.16 19.94 -42.40
N GLN A 185 -1.06 19.38 -43.61
CA GLN A 185 -1.26 17.95 -43.86
C GLN A 185 -0.27 17.05 -43.07
N ILE A 186 1.01 17.40 -43.06
CA ILE A 186 2.03 16.64 -42.32
C ILE A 186 1.74 16.65 -40.81
N CYS A 187 1.45 17.83 -40.25
CA CYS A 187 1.11 17.96 -38.83
C CYS A 187 -0.16 17.18 -38.48
N PHE A 188 -1.18 17.20 -39.34
CA PHE A 188 -2.40 16.42 -39.14
C PHE A 188 -2.11 14.92 -39.10
N ILE A 189 -1.31 14.39 -40.04
CA ILE A 189 -0.94 12.96 -40.07
C ILE A 189 -0.17 12.58 -38.79
N ILE A 190 0.78 13.41 -38.36
CA ILE A 190 1.54 13.18 -37.12
C ILE A 190 0.59 13.20 -35.91
N GLY A 191 -0.34 14.15 -35.85
CA GLY A 191 -1.34 14.24 -34.79
C GLY A 191 -2.23 13.00 -34.70
N VAL A 192 -2.76 12.55 -35.83
CA VAL A 192 -3.57 11.31 -35.92
C VAL A 192 -2.75 10.10 -35.50
N ALA A 193 -1.53 9.95 -36.01
CA ALA A 193 -0.66 8.82 -35.68
C ALA A 193 -0.30 8.80 -34.18
N SER A 194 0.08 9.95 -33.63
CA SER A 194 0.41 10.08 -32.20
C SER A 194 -0.80 9.77 -31.33
N PHE A 195 -1.97 10.33 -31.66
CA PHE A 195 -3.22 10.06 -30.95
C PHE A 195 -3.57 8.56 -31.00
N ALA A 196 -3.55 7.94 -32.18
CA ALA A 196 -3.87 6.52 -32.33
C ALA A 196 -2.93 5.62 -31.52
N VAL A 197 -1.62 5.86 -31.58
CA VAL A 197 -0.62 5.08 -30.83
C VAL A 197 -0.83 5.21 -29.33
N ILE A 198 -1.03 6.42 -28.82
CA ILE A 198 -1.23 6.68 -27.40
C ILE A 198 -2.54 6.08 -26.90
N THR A 199 -3.63 6.21 -27.67
CA THR A 199 -4.93 5.63 -27.30
C THR A 199 -4.90 4.10 -27.31
N VAL A 200 -4.27 3.48 -28.31
CA VAL A 200 -4.08 2.02 -28.31
C VAL A 200 -3.23 1.59 -27.11
N SER A 201 -2.15 2.31 -26.81
CA SER A 201 -1.28 2.00 -25.67
C SER A 201 -2.04 2.10 -24.35
N LEU A 202 -2.90 3.11 -24.19
CA LEU A 202 -3.78 3.25 -23.02
C LEU A 202 -4.66 2.02 -22.84
N PHE A 203 -5.38 1.58 -23.87
CA PHE A 203 -6.30 0.44 -23.74
C PHE A 203 -5.60 -0.93 -23.59
N VAL A 204 -4.38 -1.08 -24.09
CA VAL A 204 -3.62 -2.34 -23.99
C VAL A 204 -2.93 -2.47 -22.63
N ILE A 205 -2.43 -1.37 -22.07
CA ILE A 205 -1.56 -1.40 -20.89
C ILE A 205 -2.32 -1.03 -19.61
N MET A 206 -3.24 -0.06 -19.69
CA MET A 206 -3.83 0.53 -18.49
C MET A 206 -5.08 -0.22 -18.02
N PRO A 207 -5.15 -0.61 -16.74
CA PRO A 207 -6.37 -1.13 -16.17
C PRO A 207 -7.37 -0.01 -15.93
N ILE A 208 -8.63 -0.26 -16.30
CA ILE A 208 -9.74 0.66 -16.06
C ILE A 208 -10.21 0.46 -14.62
N ALA A 209 -10.29 1.54 -13.85
CA ALA A 209 -10.89 1.49 -12.52
C ALA A 209 -12.38 1.17 -12.66
N MET A 210 -12.80 0.07 -12.03
CA MET A 210 -14.21 -0.30 -11.85
C MET A 210 -14.54 -0.07 -10.37
N GLU A 211 -15.69 0.55 -10.11
CA GLU A 211 -16.24 0.71 -8.74
C GLU A 211 -16.39 -0.65 -8.03
#